data_AF-A0A6L3X3Y9-F1
#
_entry.id   AF-A0A6L3X3Y9-F1
#
_cell.length_a   1.000
_cell.length_b   1.000
_cell.length_c   1.000
_cell.angle_alpha   90.00
_cell.angle_beta   90.00
_cell.angle_gamma   90.00
#
_symmetry.space_group_name_H-M   'P 1'
#
loop_
_entity.id
_entity.type
_entity.pdbx_description
1 polymer ?
#
loop_
_entity_poly.entity_id
_entity_poly.type
_entity_poly.pdbx_seq_one_letter_code
_entity_poly.pdbx_strand_id
1 'polypeptide(L)'
;CTLTNNSDRGKEGKAPVDAANPRANNVFGHIMHWHEEGADPAAARFKWDILVMAGRTDGDDPKAKGSMQGAAFGSPDGLSFDHQGVLWIQTDVSSSTINKKAYEGMGNNQMVATIPGTNEYRRFLTGPRGCEITGIAFTPDNRTLFINIQHPGEGGDDITDPANPRAVSNWPDASPNGRPRSSTVVITKADGGIIGS
;
A
#
# COMPACT_ATOMS: atom_id res chain seq x y z
N CYS A 1 9.44 3.21 6.75
CA CYS A 1 9.35 1.73 6.86
C CYS A 1 7.89 1.34 7.07
N THR A 2 7.37 0.40 6.29
CA THR A 2 6.02 -0.14 6.44
C THR A 2 5.98 -1.24 7.50
N LEU A 3 4.95 -1.19 8.33
CA LEU A 3 4.52 -2.27 9.21
C LEU A 3 3.11 -2.66 8.76
N THR A 4 3.04 -3.55 7.76
CA THR A 4 1.86 -3.79 6.92
C THR A 4 0.62 -4.18 7.72
N ASN A 5 0.72 -5.07 8.69
CA ASN A 5 -0.34 -5.37 9.66
C ASN A 5 0.19 -6.33 10.74
N ASN A 6 -0.59 -6.53 11.80
CA ASN A 6 -0.41 -7.58 12.79
C ASN A 6 -1.73 -7.79 13.55
N SER A 7 -2.57 -8.70 13.06
CA SER A 7 -3.85 -9.08 13.70
C SER A 7 -3.66 -9.86 15.00
N ASP A 8 -2.45 -10.32 15.30
CA ASP A 8 -2.08 -11.01 16.54
C ASP A 8 -1.59 -10.07 17.65
N ARG A 9 -1.31 -8.80 17.34
CA ARG A 9 -0.84 -7.80 18.31
C ARG A 9 -1.80 -7.70 19.49
N GLY A 10 -1.27 -7.87 20.71
CA GLY A 10 -2.03 -7.77 21.96
C GLY A 10 -2.86 -9.00 22.33
N LYS A 11 -2.83 -10.09 21.55
CA LYS A 11 -3.42 -11.37 21.98
C LYS A 11 -2.56 -12.04 23.05
N GLU A 12 -3.17 -12.94 23.82
CA GLU A 12 -2.45 -13.75 24.81
C GLU A 12 -1.28 -14.51 24.15
N GLY A 13 -0.10 -14.47 24.78
CA GLY A 13 1.13 -15.08 24.25
C GLY A 13 1.73 -14.39 23.02
N LYS A 14 1.17 -13.26 22.58
CA LYS A 14 1.70 -12.44 21.47
C LYS A 14 2.30 -11.14 22.00
N ALA A 15 3.03 -10.43 21.13
CA ALA A 15 3.64 -9.17 21.51
C ALA A 15 2.55 -8.15 21.92
N PRO A 16 2.72 -7.40 23.02
CA PRO A 16 1.74 -6.43 23.52
C PRO A 16 1.69 -5.18 22.64
N VAL A 17 0.72 -4.29 22.85
CA VAL A 17 0.79 -2.94 22.27
C VAL A 17 1.92 -2.15 22.92
N ASP A 18 2.59 -1.32 22.13
CA ASP A 18 3.66 -0.43 22.58
C ASP A 18 3.64 0.87 21.77
N ALA A 19 4.57 1.78 22.05
CA ALA A 19 4.59 3.08 21.37
C ALA A 19 4.81 2.96 19.86
N ALA A 20 5.61 2.00 19.41
CA ALA A 20 5.87 1.78 17.98
C ALA A 20 4.74 0.97 17.33
N ASN A 21 4.00 0.18 18.09
CA ASN A 21 2.91 -0.69 17.64
C ASN A 21 1.63 -0.43 18.47
N PRO A 22 0.96 0.73 18.29
CA PRO A 22 -0.01 1.25 19.24
C PRO A 22 -1.39 0.56 19.17
N ARG A 23 -1.67 -0.23 18.13
CA ARG A 23 -2.97 -0.88 17.91
C ARG A 23 -2.93 -2.37 18.20
N ALA A 24 -3.78 -2.84 19.11
CA ALA A 24 -4.09 -4.27 19.22
C ALA A 24 -4.90 -4.71 17.99
N ASN A 25 -4.73 -5.96 17.54
CA ASN A 25 -5.37 -6.49 16.32
C ASN A 25 -5.25 -5.51 15.13
N ASN A 26 -4.02 -5.05 14.85
CA ASN A 26 -3.78 -4.03 13.84
C ASN A 26 -3.94 -4.61 12.43
N VAL A 27 -5.15 -4.52 11.87
CA VAL A 27 -5.45 -5.06 10.54
C VAL A 27 -5.04 -4.14 9.39
N PHE A 28 -4.77 -2.85 9.65
CA PHE A 28 -4.50 -1.85 8.60
C PHE A 28 -3.03 -1.46 8.44
N GLY A 29 -2.21 -1.61 9.48
CA GLY A 29 -0.79 -1.26 9.42
C GLY A 29 -0.49 0.23 9.52
N HIS A 30 0.78 0.58 9.41
CA HIS A 30 1.28 1.94 9.61
C HIS A 30 2.68 2.09 9.01
N ILE A 31 3.13 3.33 8.89
CA ILE A 31 4.44 3.69 8.38
C ILE A 31 5.25 4.35 9.49
N MET A 32 6.35 3.71 9.85
CA MET A 32 7.36 4.24 10.76
C MET A 32 8.30 5.16 10.01
N HIS A 33 8.69 6.24 10.68
CA HIS A 33 9.66 7.21 10.20
C HIS A 33 10.67 7.50 11.30
N TRP A 34 11.93 7.70 10.94
CA TRP A 34 12.97 8.04 11.87
C TRP A 34 14.02 8.94 11.22
N HIS A 35 14.73 9.66 12.09
CA HIS A 35 15.87 10.49 11.76
C HIS A 35 17.03 10.10 12.66
N GLU A 36 18.12 9.68 12.03
CA GLU A 36 19.38 9.38 12.68
C GLU A 36 19.97 10.64 13.36
N GLU A 37 20.62 10.44 14.51
CA GLU A 37 21.24 11.51 15.28
C GLU A 37 22.26 12.28 14.41
N GLY A 38 22.12 13.61 14.37
CA GLY A 38 23.00 14.46 13.56
C GLY A 38 22.79 14.36 12.04
N ALA A 39 21.71 13.71 11.58
CA ALA A 39 21.50 13.38 10.16
C ALA A 39 22.63 12.53 9.56
N ASP A 40 23.28 11.72 10.40
CA ASP A 40 24.34 10.81 10.01
C ASP A 40 23.80 9.38 9.87
N PRO A 41 23.77 8.78 8.66
CA PRO A 41 23.28 7.42 8.47
C PRO A 41 24.15 6.35 9.17
N ALA A 42 25.34 6.70 9.66
CA ALA A 42 26.16 5.82 10.48
C ALA A 42 25.85 5.92 11.99
N ALA A 43 24.99 6.86 12.42
CA ALA A 43 24.67 7.04 13.83
C ALA A 43 23.92 5.84 14.42
N ALA A 44 24.24 5.48 15.66
CA ALA A 44 23.61 4.36 16.38
C ALA A 44 22.33 4.75 17.14
N ARG A 45 21.91 6.02 17.08
CA ARG A 45 20.70 6.53 17.72
C ARG A 45 19.86 7.28 16.69
N PHE A 46 18.56 7.25 16.89
CA PHE A 46 17.60 7.96 16.06
C PHE A 46 16.41 8.42 16.91
N LYS A 47 15.74 9.45 16.42
CA LYS A 47 14.37 9.80 16.85
C LYS A 47 13.40 9.20 15.85
N TRP A 48 12.25 8.74 16.32
CA TRP A 48 11.25 8.14 15.46
C TRP A 48 9.85 8.64 15.79
N ASP A 49 8.98 8.55 14.82
CA ASP A 49 7.55 8.80 14.92
C ASP A 49 6.78 7.80 14.02
N ILE A 50 5.45 7.78 14.20
CA ILE A 50 4.58 7.12 13.25
C ILE A 50 4.13 8.18 12.25
N LEU A 51 4.71 8.13 11.05
CA LEU A 51 4.38 9.04 9.98
C LEU A 51 2.91 8.87 9.59
N VAL A 52 2.47 7.63 9.35
CA VAL A 52 1.10 7.34 8.91
C VAL A 52 0.50 6.18 9.70
N MET A 53 -0.69 6.38 10.26
CA MET A 53 -1.59 5.31 10.64
C MET A 53 -2.55 5.05 9.48
N ALA A 54 -2.48 3.86 8.89
CA ALA A 54 -3.40 3.48 7.81
C ALA A 54 -4.77 3.08 8.39
N GLY A 55 -5.80 3.17 7.57
CA GLY A 55 -7.20 2.99 7.94
C GLY A 55 -8.08 4.11 7.43
N ARG A 56 -9.36 4.09 7.84
CA ARG A 56 -10.34 5.10 7.46
C ARG A 56 -10.26 6.31 8.39
N THR A 57 -10.35 7.52 7.85
CA THR A 57 -10.46 8.74 8.66
C THR A 57 -11.89 9.04 9.10
N ASP A 58 -12.88 8.54 8.36
CA ASP A 58 -14.31 8.72 8.58
C ASP A 58 -14.93 7.65 9.49
N GLY A 59 -14.12 6.71 10.01
CA GLY A 59 -14.57 5.66 10.92
C GLY A 59 -14.76 6.15 12.36
N ASP A 60 -15.75 5.56 13.03
CA ASP A 60 -16.08 5.85 14.43
C ASP A 60 -15.20 5.09 15.43
N ASP A 61 -14.54 4.00 15.02
CA ASP A 61 -13.64 3.25 15.91
C ASP A 61 -12.25 3.93 15.97
N PRO A 62 -11.90 4.59 17.08
CA PRO A 62 -10.61 5.24 17.24
C PRO A 62 -9.44 4.25 17.16
N LYS A 63 -9.68 2.96 17.42
CA LYS A 63 -8.64 1.92 17.33
C LYS A 63 -8.35 1.50 15.91
N ALA A 64 -9.18 1.87 14.94
CA ALA A 64 -9.02 1.53 13.52
C ALA A 64 -8.75 2.78 12.64
N LYS A 65 -8.78 3.97 13.24
CA LYS A 65 -8.79 5.24 12.53
C LYS A 65 -7.45 5.56 11.87
N GLY A 66 -7.51 6.05 10.63
CA GLY A 66 -6.36 6.58 9.90
C GLY A 66 -5.97 7.97 10.41
N SER A 67 -4.68 8.33 10.31
CA SER A 67 -4.15 9.59 10.89
C SER A 67 -4.23 10.82 9.99
N MET A 68 -4.23 10.65 8.67
CA MET A 68 -4.21 11.76 7.69
C MET A 68 -5.43 11.74 6.78
N GLN A 69 -5.81 12.90 6.25
CA GLN A 69 -6.97 13.03 5.35
C GLN A 69 -6.72 12.42 3.98
N GLY A 70 -7.75 11.82 3.37
CA GLY A 70 -7.67 11.35 1.98
C GLY A 70 -8.36 10.02 1.71
N ALA A 71 -7.92 9.35 0.64
CA ALA A 71 -8.41 8.05 0.21
C ALA A 71 -8.02 6.88 1.13
N ALA A 72 -8.97 6.30 1.87
CA ALA A 72 -8.70 5.20 2.80
C ALA A 72 -7.91 4.04 2.14
N PHE A 73 -6.91 3.56 2.87
CA PHE A 73 -6.06 2.42 2.50
C PHE A 73 -5.60 1.65 3.74
N GLY A 74 -5.05 0.46 3.54
CA GLY A 74 -4.42 -0.35 4.59
C GLY A 74 -3.47 -1.36 3.97
N SER A 75 -2.80 -2.14 4.83
CA SER A 75 -1.67 -3.00 4.47
C SER A 75 -0.65 -2.31 3.57
N PRO A 76 -0.09 -1.14 3.98
CA PRO A 76 0.96 -0.52 3.20
C PRO A 76 2.18 -1.45 3.21
N ASP A 77 2.74 -1.67 2.03
CA ASP A 77 3.87 -2.56 1.81
C ASP A 77 5.02 -1.81 1.12
N GLY A 78 4.96 -1.64 -0.20
CA GLY A 78 6.01 -0.96 -0.95
C GLY A 78 6.03 0.55 -0.68
N LEU A 79 7.24 1.12 -0.54
CA LEU A 79 7.48 2.56 -0.41
C LEU A 79 8.51 3.04 -1.42
N SER A 80 8.36 4.26 -1.93
CA SER A 80 9.44 4.96 -2.63
C SER A 80 9.26 6.47 -2.58
N PHE A 81 10.37 7.19 -2.50
CA PHE A 81 10.39 8.63 -2.74
C PHE A 81 10.72 8.89 -4.21
N ASP A 82 9.99 9.81 -4.83
CA ASP A 82 10.38 10.33 -6.14
C ASP A 82 11.42 11.46 -6.02
N HIS A 83 11.88 11.98 -7.16
CA HIS A 83 12.88 13.05 -7.20
C HIS A 83 12.36 14.42 -6.70
N GLN A 84 11.07 14.54 -6.38
CA GLN A 84 10.44 15.76 -5.85
C GLN A 84 10.15 15.66 -4.34
N GLY A 85 10.41 14.50 -3.72
CA GLY A 85 10.11 14.26 -2.30
C GLY A 85 8.67 13.81 -2.03
N VAL A 86 7.92 13.38 -3.06
CA VAL A 86 6.63 12.72 -2.87
C VAL A 86 6.88 11.29 -2.40
N LEU A 87 6.23 10.89 -1.31
CA LEU A 87 6.22 9.51 -0.81
C LEU A 87 5.09 8.73 -1.47
N TRP A 88 5.46 7.73 -2.25
CA TRP A 88 4.56 6.78 -2.91
C TRP A 88 4.43 5.52 -2.07
N ILE A 89 3.19 5.15 -1.74
CA ILE A 89 2.83 4.06 -0.84
C ILE A 89 1.97 3.06 -1.61
N GLN A 90 2.44 1.83 -1.69
CA GLN A 90 1.81 0.72 -2.39
C GLN A 90 1.15 -0.22 -1.36
N THR A 91 0.04 -0.86 -1.71
CA THR A 91 -0.69 -1.72 -0.77
C THR A 91 -0.71 -3.18 -1.20
N ASP A 92 -0.59 -4.05 -0.21
CA ASP A 92 -0.81 -5.49 -0.31
C ASP A 92 -1.79 -5.98 0.76
N VAL A 93 -3.07 -5.73 0.51
CA VAL A 93 -4.16 -6.32 1.28
C VAL A 93 -4.45 -7.69 0.69
N SER A 94 -4.37 -8.72 1.54
CA SER A 94 -4.70 -10.12 1.19
C SER A 94 -6.03 -10.24 0.45
N SER A 95 -6.07 -11.11 -0.56
CA SER A 95 -7.28 -11.48 -1.31
C SER A 95 -8.42 -11.99 -0.41
N SER A 96 -8.10 -12.50 0.77
CA SER A 96 -9.08 -12.96 1.78
C SER A 96 -9.86 -11.82 2.46
N THR A 97 -9.31 -10.60 2.49
CA THR A 97 -9.87 -9.43 3.17
C THR A 97 -10.11 -8.25 2.25
N ILE A 98 -9.52 -8.20 1.05
CA ILE A 98 -9.67 -7.09 0.11
C ILE A 98 -11.16 -6.77 -0.16
N ASN A 99 -11.51 -5.50 0.01
CA ASN A 99 -12.88 -4.98 -0.11
C ASN A 99 -13.95 -5.75 0.70
N LYS A 100 -13.56 -6.33 1.84
CA LYS A 100 -14.44 -7.10 2.75
C LYS A 100 -14.06 -6.80 4.20
N LYS A 101 -14.94 -7.14 5.16
CA LYS A 101 -14.66 -6.97 6.60
C LYS A 101 -14.22 -5.52 6.88
N ALA A 102 -13.10 -5.33 7.58
CA ALA A 102 -12.54 -4.01 7.88
C ALA A 102 -12.15 -3.19 6.64
N TYR A 103 -11.95 -3.83 5.47
CA TYR A 103 -11.59 -3.19 4.21
C TYR A 103 -12.78 -2.92 3.29
N GLU A 104 -14.02 -3.18 3.73
CA GLU A 104 -15.22 -2.96 2.92
C GLU A 104 -15.30 -1.50 2.43
N GLY A 105 -15.54 -1.33 1.13
CA GLY A 105 -15.59 -0.04 0.46
C GLY A 105 -14.23 0.60 0.16
N MET A 106 -13.10 -0.06 0.44
CA MET A 106 -11.77 0.43 0.07
C MET A 106 -11.35 0.05 -1.37
N GLY A 107 -12.03 -0.91 -1.99
CA GLY A 107 -11.72 -1.38 -3.35
C GLY A 107 -10.53 -2.34 -3.39
N ASN A 108 -9.86 -2.43 -4.55
CA ASN A 108 -8.68 -3.27 -4.75
C ASN A 108 -7.42 -2.61 -4.15
N ASN A 109 -6.30 -3.34 -4.18
CA ASN A 109 -5.00 -2.78 -3.88
C ASN A 109 -4.69 -1.57 -4.77
N GLN A 110 -3.91 -0.65 -4.22
CA GLN A 110 -3.79 0.71 -4.73
C GLN A 110 -2.39 1.26 -4.49
N MET A 111 -2.11 2.40 -5.12
CA MET A 111 -0.99 3.24 -4.73
C MET A 111 -1.54 4.62 -4.34
N VAL A 112 -1.17 5.08 -3.16
CA VAL A 112 -1.44 6.43 -2.68
C VAL A 112 -0.14 7.22 -2.64
N ALA A 113 -0.24 8.55 -2.68
CA ALA A 113 0.88 9.45 -2.62
C ALA A 113 0.65 10.52 -1.54
N THR A 114 1.70 10.88 -0.81
CA THR A 114 1.67 11.94 0.20
C THR A 114 2.95 12.77 0.12
N ILE A 115 2.85 14.04 0.47
CA ILE A 115 4.02 14.88 0.73
C ILE A 115 4.18 14.91 2.25
N PRO A 116 5.28 14.38 2.81
CA PRO A 116 5.48 14.37 4.26
C PRO A 116 5.26 15.76 4.87
N GLY A 117 4.42 15.83 5.90
CA GLY A 117 4.07 17.08 6.59
C GLY A 117 2.79 17.78 6.12
N THR A 118 2.15 17.37 5.01
CA THR A 118 0.90 18.01 4.54
C THR A 118 -0.37 17.47 5.20
N ASN A 119 -0.27 16.35 5.93
CA ASN A 119 -1.41 15.66 6.54
C ASN A 119 -2.49 15.21 5.54
N GLU A 120 -2.08 14.92 4.30
CA GLU A 120 -2.96 14.47 3.22
C GLU A 120 -2.31 13.34 2.43
N TYR A 121 -3.10 12.35 2.02
CA TYR A 121 -2.74 11.43 0.95
C TYR A 121 -3.79 11.43 -0.16
N ARG A 122 -3.35 11.20 -1.40
CA ARG A 122 -4.23 11.06 -2.58
C ARG A 122 -4.01 9.70 -3.20
N ARG A 123 -5.10 9.03 -3.56
CA ARG A 123 -5.01 7.80 -4.37
C ARG A 123 -4.59 8.19 -5.78
N PHE A 124 -3.51 7.57 -6.25
CA PHE A 124 -3.00 7.77 -7.60
C PHE A 124 -3.49 6.70 -8.57
N LEU A 125 -3.50 5.43 -8.15
CA LEU A 125 -4.03 4.32 -8.95
C LEU A 125 -4.68 3.24 -8.11
N THR A 126 -5.50 2.42 -8.75
CA THR A 126 -6.08 1.17 -8.23
C THR A 126 -5.75 0.05 -9.20
N GLY A 127 -5.30 -1.08 -8.67
CA GLY A 127 -4.94 -2.27 -9.44
C GLY A 127 -6.14 -3.10 -9.91
N PRO A 128 -5.92 -4.05 -10.82
CA PRO A 128 -6.91 -5.05 -11.19
C PRO A 128 -7.29 -5.95 -10.00
N ARG A 129 -8.31 -6.80 -10.20
CA ARG A 129 -8.79 -7.72 -9.16
C ARG A 129 -7.72 -8.76 -8.80
N GLY A 130 -7.60 -9.06 -7.51
CA GLY A 130 -6.72 -10.10 -6.97
C GLY A 130 -5.24 -9.83 -7.18
N CYS A 131 -4.83 -8.57 -7.37
CA CYS A 131 -3.42 -8.20 -7.38
C CYS A 131 -3.03 -7.49 -6.07
N GLU A 132 -1.74 -7.41 -5.81
CA GLU A 132 -1.15 -6.31 -5.05
C GLU A 132 -0.55 -5.26 -6.00
N ILE A 133 -0.24 -4.09 -5.46
CA ILE A 133 0.61 -3.10 -6.12
C ILE A 133 1.98 -3.17 -5.44
N THR A 134 3.04 -3.32 -6.22
CA THR A 134 4.40 -3.46 -5.69
C THR A 134 5.44 -3.06 -6.74
N GLY A 135 6.70 -2.93 -6.36
CA GLY A 135 7.83 -2.63 -7.26
C GLY A 135 7.67 -1.35 -8.09
N ILE A 136 8.31 -0.27 -7.63
CA ILE A 136 8.21 1.07 -8.21
C ILE A 136 9.58 1.60 -8.66
N ALA A 137 9.62 2.29 -9.79
CA ALA A 137 10.78 3.05 -10.25
C ALA A 137 10.37 4.28 -11.07
N PHE A 138 11.15 5.35 -11.00
CA PHE A 138 10.98 6.54 -11.82
C PHE A 138 12.14 6.69 -12.80
N THR A 139 11.89 7.29 -13.96
CA THR A 139 12.97 7.84 -14.78
C THR A 139 13.64 9.02 -14.07
N PRO A 140 14.92 9.34 -14.37
CA PRO A 140 15.62 10.45 -13.71
C PRO A 140 14.94 11.82 -13.86
N ASP A 141 14.19 12.03 -14.94
CA ASP A 141 13.41 13.26 -15.19
C ASP A 141 12.02 13.25 -14.53
N ASN A 142 11.68 12.18 -13.82
CA ASN A 142 10.42 11.97 -13.10
C ASN A 142 9.16 12.01 -14.01
N ARG A 143 9.32 11.83 -15.34
CA ARG A 143 8.21 11.85 -16.32
C ARG A 143 7.60 10.48 -16.61
N THR A 144 8.29 9.41 -16.26
CA THR A 144 7.81 8.04 -16.43
C THR A 144 7.91 7.28 -15.10
N LEU A 145 6.81 6.63 -14.74
CA LEU A 145 6.70 5.77 -13.57
C LEU A 145 6.51 4.32 -14.04
N PHE A 146 7.37 3.42 -13.57
CA PHE A 146 7.22 1.98 -13.70
C PHE A 146 6.64 1.43 -12.40
N ILE A 147 5.57 0.64 -12.48
CA ILE A 147 4.92 0.02 -11.32
C ILE A 147 4.51 -1.42 -11.64
N ASN A 148 4.73 -2.36 -10.72
CA ASN A 148 4.33 -3.75 -10.91
C ASN A 148 2.92 -4.01 -10.38
N ILE A 149 2.21 -4.83 -11.15
CA ILE A 149 0.98 -5.50 -10.78
C ILE A 149 1.35 -6.95 -10.52
N GLN A 150 1.39 -7.39 -9.26
CA GLN A 150 1.75 -8.75 -8.91
C GLN A 150 0.50 -9.63 -8.79
N HIS A 151 0.63 -10.89 -9.23
CA HIS A 151 -0.34 -11.98 -9.08
C HIS A 151 -1.81 -11.64 -9.38
N PRO A 152 -2.15 -10.82 -10.41
CA PRO A 152 -3.55 -10.51 -10.68
C PRO A 152 -4.36 -11.81 -10.82
N GLY A 153 -5.53 -11.87 -10.20
CA GLY A 153 -6.38 -13.04 -10.24
C GLY A 153 -6.20 -14.04 -9.08
N GLU A 154 -5.39 -13.72 -8.07
CA GLU A 154 -5.35 -14.50 -6.83
C GLU A 154 -6.74 -14.57 -6.16
N GLY A 155 -7.09 -15.76 -5.66
CA GLY A 155 -8.34 -16.07 -4.98
C GLY A 155 -8.30 -15.75 -3.48
N GLY A 156 -9.46 -15.78 -2.81
CA GLY A 156 -9.56 -15.39 -1.39
C GLY A 156 -8.91 -16.34 -0.38
N ASP A 157 -8.47 -17.52 -0.82
CA ASP A 157 -7.71 -18.53 -0.08
C ASP A 157 -6.30 -18.72 -0.64
N ASP A 158 -5.85 -17.79 -1.49
CA ASP A 158 -4.57 -17.80 -2.22
C ASP A 158 -4.41 -19.03 -3.14
N ILE A 159 -5.52 -19.73 -3.43
CA ILE A 159 -5.57 -20.88 -4.32
C ILE A 159 -6.37 -20.49 -5.57
N THR A 160 -5.78 -20.72 -6.74
CA THR A 160 -6.44 -20.51 -8.03
C THR A 160 -6.82 -21.83 -8.67
N ASP A 161 -8.02 -21.91 -9.26
CA ASP A 161 -8.42 -23.04 -10.10
C ASP A 161 -7.78 -22.95 -11.50
N PRO A 162 -6.83 -23.84 -11.86
CA PRO A 162 -6.17 -23.80 -13.16
C PRO A 162 -7.11 -24.12 -14.34
N ALA A 163 -8.26 -24.77 -14.09
CA ALA A 163 -9.30 -25.04 -15.09
C ALA A 163 -10.16 -23.81 -15.37
N ASN A 164 -10.27 -22.89 -14.40
CA ASN A 164 -10.97 -21.61 -14.56
C ASN A 164 -10.06 -20.42 -14.19
N PRO A 165 -8.97 -20.19 -14.95
CA PRO A 165 -7.94 -19.23 -14.58
C PRO A 165 -8.41 -17.76 -14.61
N ARG A 166 -9.63 -17.51 -15.12
CA ARG A 166 -10.20 -16.16 -15.27
C ARG A 166 -11.29 -15.84 -14.26
N ALA A 167 -11.48 -16.68 -13.25
CA ALA A 167 -12.55 -16.52 -12.26
C ALA A 167 -12.48 -15.17 -11.51
N VAL A 168 -11.28 -14.67 -11.25
CA VAL A 168 -11.05 -13.42 -10.49
C VAL A 168 -10.63 -12.27 -11.40
N SER A 169 -9.68 -12.49 -12.30
CA SER A 169 -9.13 -11.45 -13.19
C SER A 169 -8.93 -12.00 -14.60
N ASN A 170 -8.77 -11.11 -15.55
CA ASN A 170 -8.32 -11.42 -16.91
C ASN A 170 -7.28 -10.40 -17.41
N TRP A 171 -6.62 -9.73 -16.47
CA TRP A 171 -5.61 -8.70 -16.71
C TRP A 171 -4.29 -9.31 -17.23
N PRO A 172 -3.54 -8.64 -18.14
CA PRO A 172 -3.83 -7.34 -18.74
C PRO A 172 -4.69 -7.41 -20.00
N ASP A 173 -4.59 -8.51 -20.75
CA ASP A 173 -5.01 -8.54 -22.16
C ASP A 173 -6.54 -8.70 -22.34
N ALA A 174 -7.28 -9.03 -21.29
CA ALA A 174 -8.72 -9.34 -21.32
C ALA A 174 -9.12 -10.42 -22.35
N SER A 175 -8.17 -11.25 -22.80
CA SER A 175 -8.39 -12.28 -23.81
C SER A 175 -9.41 -13.33 -23.34
N PRO A 176 -10.42 -13.71 -24.15
CA PRO A 176 -11.40 -14.73 -23.78
C PRO A 176 -10.79 -16.11 -23.48
N ASN A 177 -9.59 -16.40 -24.01
CA ASN A 177 -8.86 -17.65 -23.78
C ASN A 177 -7.54 -17.41 -23.01
N GLY A 178 -7.40 -16.23 -22.38
CA GLY A 178 -6.19 -15.83 -21.67
C GLY A 178 -6.09 -16.36 -20.24
N ARG A 179 -4.97 -16.02 -19.61
CA ARG A 179 -4.73 -16.18 -18.17
C ARG A 179 -4.21 -14.84 -17.62
N PRO A 180 -4.52 -14.51 -16.36
CA PRO A 180 -3.93 -13.35 -15.71
C PRO A 180 -2.41 -13.41 -15.69
N ARG A 181 -1.75 -12.26 -15.87
CA ARG A 181 -0.28 -12.16 -15.91
C ARG A 181 0.20 -10.98 -15.09
N SER A 182 1.11 -11.24 -14.15
CA SER A 182 1.90 -10.18 -13.52
C SER A 182 2.57 -9.34 -14.59
N SER A 183 2.58 -8.02 -14.40
CA SER A 183 3.03 -7.07 -15.43
C SER A 183 3.65 -5.84 -14.79
N THR A 184 4.67 -5.29 -15.44
CA THR A 184 5.13 -3.92 -15.19
C THR A 184 4.34 -2.98 -16.08
N VAL A 185 3.70 -1.97 -15.49
CA VAL A 185 2.97 -0.91 -16.19
C VAL A 185 3.86 0.33 -16.27
N VAL A 186 3.84 0.99 -17.43
CA VAL A 186 4.50 2.28 -17.66
C VAL A 186 3.43 3.37 -17.62
N ILE A 187 3.54 4.27 -16.64
CA ILE A 187 2.63 5.39 -16.46
C ILE A 187 3.35 6.67 -16.90
N THR A 188 2.69 7.42 -17.78
CA THR A 188 3.14 8.72 -18.29
C THR A 188 1.97 9.70 -18.25
N LYS A 189 2.24 11.00 -18.07
CA LYS A 189 1.21 12.03 -18.28
C LYS A 189 1.01 12.26 -19.78
N ALA A 190 -0.24 12.48 -20.19
CA ALA A 190 -0.58 12.71 -21.61
C ALA A 190 0.08 13.97 -22.20
N ASP A 191 0.35 14.97 -21.35
CA ASP A 191 1.07 16.20 -21.70
C ASP A 191 2.60 16.06 -21.61
N GLY A 192 3.10 14.87 -21.28
CA GLY A 192 4.52 14.59 -21.07
C GLY A 192 5.10 15.22 -19.79
N GLY A 193 4.27 15.76 -18.90
CA GLY A 193 4.68 16.38 -17.65
C GLY A 193 5.24 15.40 -16.61
N ILE A 194 5.68 15.95 -15.48
CA ILE A 194 6.23 15.19 -14.35
C ILE A 194 5.11 14.43 -13.62
N ILE A 195 5.33 13.14 -13.33
CA ILE A 195 4.38 12.34 -12.55
C ILE A 195 4.15 12.96 -11.17
N GLY A 196 2.89 13.07 -10.75
CA GLY A 196 2.52 13.60 -9.43
C GLY A 196 2.54 15.13 -9.30
N SER A 197 2.91 15.87 -10.36
CA SER A 197 2.79 17.33 -10.45
C SER A 197 1.42 17.83 -10.89
#